data_AF-A0A4S8KEP9-F1
#
_entry.id   AF-A0A4S8KEP9-F1
#
_cell.length_a   1.000
_cell.length_b   1.000
_cell.length_c   1.000
_cell.angle_alpha   90.00
_cell.angle_beta   90.00
_cell.angle_gamma   90.00
#
_symmetry.space_group_name_H-M   'P 1'
#
loop_
_entity.id
_entity.type
_entity.pdbx_description
1 polymer ?
#
loop_
_entity_poly.entity_id
_entity_poly.type
_entity_poly.pdbx_seq_one_letter_code
_entity_poly.pdbx_strand_id
1 'polypeptide(L)'
;MELSRLGKPIAADTGSTPCSSKRLQFDKHLSMENVRKTVTEADGYQPHLIAPEQGYRRLIESSVVSIRGPAESAVDSVHAILKDLVHKAINETHELKQYPTLRVEVGNAAVESLERMREESKKATLKLVDMECSYLTVDFFRKLPQDVEKGGNPTHSLFDRYNDSYLRRVGTTVLAYVNMVCASLRNSIPKSIVYCQVREAKRSLLDHFFTDLGKREQLVYLKYEPPEFHLYYMNSCSVFYDKKVHGNHLKWDFRRELGKQLGKLLDEDPAIMERRTALAKRLELYRSAQAEIDSVAWANK
;
A
#
# COMPACT_ATOMS: atom_id res chain seq x y z
N MET A 1 -4.00 -32.64 -7.64
CA MET A 1 -2.72 -32.38 -8.36
C MET A 1 -2.97 -31.35 -9.47
N GLU A 2 -3.18 -30.09 -9.12
CA GLU A 2 -3.35 -29.00 -10.11
C GLU A 2 -2.62 -27.74 -9.62
N LEU A 3 -1.29 -27.77 -9.66
CA LEU A 3 -0.42 -26.61 -9.39
C LEU A 3 0.65 -26.44 -10.48
N SER A 4 0.33 -26.76 -11.73
CA SER A 4 1.25 -26.66 -12.87
C SER A 4 0.76 -25.73 -13.99
N ARG A 5 -0.21 -24.83 -13.71
CA ARG A 5 -0.72 -23.85 -14.70
C ARG A 5 -0.48 -22.36 -14.38
N LEU A 6 0.39 -22.03 -13.44
CA LEU A 6 0.87 -20.65 -13.23
C LEU A 6 2.36 -20.54 -13.52
N GLY A 7 2.71 -20.77 -14.79
CA GLY A 7 4.07 -20.75 -15.29
C GLY A 7 4.11 -20.29 -16.73
N LYS A 8 3.48 -19.15 -17.03
CA LYS A 8 3.79 -18.39 -18.25
C LYS A 8 3.97 -16.92 -17.86
N PRO A 9 5.13 -16.31 -18.17
CA PRO A 9 5.32 -14.88 -17.96
C PRO A 9 4.36 -14.14 -18.89
N ILE A 10 3.54 -13.27 -18.30
CA ILE A 10 2.70 -12.34 -19.04
C ILE A 10 3.66 -11.46 -19.87
N ALA A 11 3.44 -11.49 -21.18
CA ALA A 11 4.21 -10.76 -22.16
C ALA A 11 4.25 -9.28 -21.80
N ALA A 12 5.45 -8.71 -21.97
CA ALA A 12 5.71 -7.29 -21.90
C ALA A 12 4.87 -6.54 -22.92
N ASP A 13 3.84 -5.83 -22.46
CA ASP A 13 3.41 -4.57 -23.08
C ASP A 13 2.57 -3.77 -22.09
N THR A 14 2.76 -2.45 -22.11
CA THR A 14 2.12 -1.41 -21.29
C THR A 14 2.49 -1.39 -19.79
N GLY A 15 3.43 -0.51 -19.47
CA GLY A 15 3.76 -0.16 -18.09
C GLY A 15 5.25 0.02 -17.94
N SER A 16 5.70 1.26 -18.12
CA SER A 16 7.02 1.72 -17.73
C SER A 16 7.35 1.26 -16.30
N THR A 17 7.97 0.09 -16.13
CA THR A 17 8.91 -0.13 -15.04
C THR A 17 10.04 0.82 -15.33
N PRO A 18 10.15 1.95 -14.62
CA PRO A 18 10.92 3.04 -15.16
C PRO A 18 12.38 2.60 -15.16
N CYS A 19 13.01 2.88 -16.29
CA CYS A 19 14.44 3.05 -16.44
C CYS A 19 15.04 4.11 -15.47
N SER A 20 14.48 4.32 -14.27
CA SER A 20 14.96 5.25 -13.24
C SER A 20 16.16 4.68 -12.49
N SER A 21 16.29 3.35 -12.36
CA SER A 21 17.53 2.77 -11.79
C SER A 21 18.73 2.93 -12.71
N LYS A 22 18.53 3.09 -14.03
CA LYS A 22 19.60 3.36 -15.01
C LYS A 22 19.87 4.86 -15.18
N ARG A 23 19.16 5.73 -14.44
CA ARG A 23 19.26 7.19 -14.56
C ARG A 23 19.50 7.92 -13.24
N LEU A 24 19.90 7.19 -12.19
CA LEU A 24 20.60 7.82 -11.08
C LEU A 24 21.97 8.24 -11.63
N GLN A 25 22.10 9.53 -11.98
CA GLN A 25 23.35 10.12 -12.40
C GLN A 25 24.25 10.28 -11.17
N PHE A 26 24.72 9.16 -10.61
CA PHE A 26 25.73 9.17 -9.55
C PHE A 26 26.99 9.92 -10.01
N ASP A 27 27.22 10.01 -11.33
CA ASP A 27 28.28 10.80 -11.96
C ASP A 27 28.29 12.28 -11.55
N LYS A 28 27.12 12.86 -11.24
CA LYS A 28 27.05 14.25 -10.74
C LYS A 28 27.48 14.36 -9.28
N HIS A 29 27.12 13.38 -8.45
CA HIS A 29 27.52 13.33 -7.04
C HIS A 29 28.97 12.88 -6.85
N LEU A 30 29.51 12.10 -7.81
CA LEU A 30 30.86 11.55 -7.79
C LEU A 30 31.79 12.25 -8.78
N SER A 31 31.49 13.49 -9.18
CA SER A 31 32.37 14.27 -10.02
C SER A 31 33.74 14.46 -9.35
N MET A 32 34.81 14.48 -10.14
CA MET A 32 36.18 14.61 -9.61
C MET A 32 36.36 15.88 -8.76
N GLU A 33 35.65 16.95 -9.11
CA GLU A 33 35.61 18.20 -8.36
C GLU A 33 34.93 18.01 -6.99
N ASN A 34 33.78 17.34 -6.94
CA ASN A 34 33.06 17.10 -5.69
C ASN A 34 33.80 16.11 -4.78
N VAL A 35 34.44 15.09 -5.35
CA VAL A 35 35.28 14.14 -4.60
C VAL A 35 36.47 14.86 -3.97
N ARG A 36 37.19 15.68 -4.75
CA ARG A 36 38.31 16.48 -4.23
C ARG A 36 37.85 17.40 -3.10
N LYS A 37 36.79 18.18 -3.35
CA LYS A 37 36.23 19.11 -2.36
C LYS A 37 35.83 18.39 -1.07
N THR A 38 35.01 17.34 -1.17
CA THR A 38 34.47 16.63 0.00
C THR A 38 35.56 15.92 0.81
N VAL A 39 36.57 15.34 0.14
CA VAL A 39 37.68 14.66 0.81
C VAL A 39 38.62 15.67 1.48
N THR A 40 39.00 16.74 0.80
CA THR A 40 39.84 17.80 1.37
C THR A 40 39.16 18.52 2.54
N GLU A 41 37.85 18.80 2.44
CA GLU A 41 37.06 19.39 3.52
C GLU A 41 36.88 18.46 4.72
N ALA A 42 36.83 17.14 4.49
CA ALA A 42 36.68 16.16 5.55
C ALA A 42 37.98 15.85 6.31
N ASP A 43 39.14 16.00 5.65
CA ASP A 43 40.46 15.72 6.23
C ASP A 43 41.03 16.90 7.05
N GLY A 44 40.50 18.12 6.85
CA GLY A 44 40.84 19.30 7.65
C GLY A 44 42.21 19.90 7.31
N TYR A 45 42.76 20.73 8.21
CA TYR A 45 44.03 21.44 8.01
C TYR A 45 45.27 20.52 8.04
N GLN A 46 45.16 19.35 8.66
CA GLN A 46 46.25 18.39 8.80
C GLN A 46 45.79 17.02 8.27
N PRO A 47 46.30 16.58 7.11
CA PRO A 47 45.87 15.31 6.53
C PRO A 47 46.28 14.13 7.39
N HIS A 48 45.31 13.25 7.66
CA HIS A 48 45.48 12.14 8.58
C HIS A 48 46.45 11.11 7.98
N LEU A 49 47.22 10.42 8.84
CA LEU A 49 48.09 9.29 8.46
C LEU A 49 47.29 8.04 8.03
N ILE A 50 45.97 8.08 8.22
CA ILE A 50 44.98 7.04 7.93
C ILE A 50 44.04 7.58 6.84
N ALA A 51 43.51 6.71 5.97
CA ALA A 51 42.59 7.11 4.91
C ALA A 51 41.43 7.98 5.44
N PRO A 52 40.99 9.02 4.71
CA PRO A 52 39.99 10.01 5.16
C PRO A 52 38.59 9.39 5.25
N GLU A 53 38.34 8.63 6.32
CA GLU A 53 37.10 7.89 6.59
C GLU A 53 35.86 8.78 6.49
N GLN A 54 35.95 10.00 7.00
CA GLN A 54 34.86 10.96 7.00
C GLN A 54 34.50 11.44 5.59
N GLY A 55 35.47 11.49 4.66
CA GLY A 55 35.24 11.82 3.27
C GLY A 55 34.46 10.72 2.54
N TYR A 56 34.86 9.46 2.73
CA TYR A 56 34.13 8.30 2.19
C TYR A 56 32.69 8.25 2.71
N ARG A 57 32.51 8.44 4.03
CA ARG A 57 31.18 8.44 4.66
C ARG A 57 30.26 9.48 4.04
N ARG A 58 30.71 10.73 3.92
CA ARG A 58 29.90 11.82 3.33
C ARG A 58 29.56 11.59 1.85
N LEU A 59 30.51 11.08 1.07
CA LEU A 59 30.29 10.77 -0.35
C LEU A 59 29.27 9.64 -0.54
N ILE A 60 29.35 8.60 0.29
CA ILE A 60 28.41 7.49 0.29
C ILE A 60 27.02 7.97 0.72
N GLU A 61 26.91 8.70 1.83
CA GLU A 61 25.64 9.25 2.32
C GLU A 61 24.95 10.11 1.25
N SER A 62 25.68 11.04 0.63
CA SER A 62 25.15 11.90 -0.45
C SER A 62 24.60 11.08 -1.63
N SER A 63 25.29 9.99 -1.97
CA SER A 63 24.89 9.12 -3.09
C SER A 63 23.69 8.24 -2.74
N VAL A 64 23.66 7.61 -1.56
CA VAL A 64 22.59 6.69 -1.15
C VAL A 64 21.29 7.45 -0.86
N VAL A 65 21.35 8.67 -0.31
CA VAL A 65 20.16 9.51 -0.07
C VAL A 65 19.39 9.81 -1.36
N SER A 66 20.07 9.87 -2.52
CA SER A 66 19.40 10.08 -3.82
C SER A 66 18.40 8.96 -4.19
N ILE A 67 18.49 7.79 -3.56
CA ILE A 67 17.58 6.64 -3.76
C ILE A 67 16.21 6.88 -3.11
N ARG A 68 16.09 7.80 -2.13
CA ARG A 68 14.81 8.12 -1.48
C ARG A 68 13.73 8.52 -2.49
N GLY A 69 14.05 9.39 -3.45
CA GLY A 69 13.10 9.86 -4.46
C GLY A 69 12.53 8.73 -5.34
N PRO A 70 13.37 7.91 -6.01
CA PRO A 70 12.91 6.74 -6.74
C PRO A 70 12.14 5.72 -5.88
N ALA A 71 12.53 5.55 -4.62
CA ALA A 71 11.83 4.65 -3.70
C ALA A 71 10.42 5.14 -3.36
N GLU A 72 10.25 6.44 -3.06
CA GLU A 72 8.92 7.04 -2.84
C GLU A 72 8.03 6.94 -4.08
N SER A 73 8.57 7.24 -5.26
CA SER A 73 7.83 7.12 -6.52
C SER A 73 7.36 5.69 -6.80
N ALA A 74 8.13 4.68 -6.39
CA ALA A 74 7.71 3.29 -6.50
C ALA A 74 6.53 2.96 -5.57
N VAL A 75 6.51 3.50 -4.34
CA VAL A 75 5.39 3.36 -3.39
C VAL A 75 4.11 3.98 -3.96
N ASP A 76 4.23 5.18 -4.54
CA ASP A 76 3.11 5.92 -5.15
C ASP A 76 2.54 5.19 -6.37
N SER A 77 3.41 4.60 -7.19
CA SER A 77 3.01 3.84 -8.38
C SER A 77 2.18 2.60 -8.01
N VAL A 78 2.58 1.85 -6.98
CA VAL A 78 1.82 0.67 -6.52
C VAL A 78 0.48 1.08 -5.92
N HIS A 79 0.43 2.18 -5.16
CA HIS A 79 -0.82 2.72 -4.63
C HIS A 79 -1.81 3.10 -5.73
N ALA A 80 -1.35 3.76 -6.80
CA ALA A 80 -2.19 4.09 -7.95
C ALA A 80 -2.80 2.84 -8.59
N ILE A 81 -2.00 1.79 -8.79
CA ILE A 81 -2.47 0.51 -9.33
C ILE A 81 -3.54 -0.12 -8.42
N LEU A 82 -3.34 -0.09 -7.09
CA LEU A 82 -4.32 -0.62 -6.14
C LEU A 82 -5.63 0.16 -6.18
N LYS A 83 -5.58 1.50 -6.28
CA LYS A 83 -6.79 2.32 -6.45
C LYS A 83 -7.52 1.98 -7.74
N ASP A 84 -6.81 1.84 -8.86
CA ASP A 84 -7.43 1.47 -10.13
C ASP A 84 -8.12 0.11 -10.08
N LEU A 85 -7.51 -0.87 -9.39
CA LEU A 85 -8.10 -2.19 -9.20
C LEU A 85 -9.38 -2.14 -8.37
N VAL A 86 -9.42 -1.33 -7.31
CA VAL A 86 -10.64 -1.13 -6.50
C VAL A 86 -11.75 -0.52 -7.35
N HIS A 87 -11.46 0.52 -8.14
CA HIS A 87 -12.45 1.15 -9.02
C HIS A 87 -12.98 0.15 -10.06
N LYS A 88 -12.11 -0.66 -10.66
CA LYS A 88 -12.52 -1.71 -11.60
C LYS A 88 -13.43 -2.74 -10.93
N ALA A 89 -13.05 -3.26 -9.76
CA ALA A 89 -13.84 -4.24 -9.02
C ALA A 89 -15.23 -3.71 -8.64
N ILE A 90 -15.32 -2.45 -8.20
CA ILE A 90 -16.60 -1.80 -7.87
C ILE A 90 -17.49 -1.65 -9.12
N ASN A 91 -16.90 -1.36 -10.29
CA ASN A 91 -17.64 -1.16 -11.53
C ASN A 91 -18.13 -2.47 -12.16
N GLU A 92 -17.37 -3.55 -12.00
CA GLU A 92 -17.71 -4.90 -12.46
C GLU A 92 -18.80 -5.56 -11.60
N THR A 93 -18.89 -5.19 -10.32
CA THR A 93 -19.91 -5.71 -9.40
C THR A 93 -21.29 -5.11 -9.72
N HIS A 94 -22.21 -5.96 -10.19
CA HIS A 94 -23.53 -5.53 -10.64
C HIS A 94 -24.52 -5.32 -9.48
N GLU A 95 -24.37 -6.03 -8.37
CA GLU A 95 -25.22 -5.88 -7.18
C GLU A 95 -25.02 -4.50 -6.54
N LEU A 96 -23.79 -3.99 -6.53
CA LEU A 96 -23.47 -2.64 -6.01
C LEU A 96 -24.05 -1.52 -6.88
N LYS A 97 -24.48 -1.80 -8.12
CA LYS A 97 -25.16 -0.80 -8.95
C LYS A 97 -26.58 -0.50 -8.45
N GLN A 98 -27.19 -1.43 -7.72
CA GLN A 98 -28.53 -1.25 -7.16
C GLN A 98 -28.54 -0.24 -6.01
N TYR A 99 -27.42 -0.14 -5.29
CA TYR A 99 -27.24 0.69 -4.10
C TYR A 99 -26.15 1.76 -4.32
N PRO A 100 -26.47 2.89 -4.99
CA PRO A 100 -25.49 3.91 -5.32
C PRO A 100 -24.80 4.53 -4.09
N THR A 101 -25.52 4.71 -2.98
CA THR A 101 -24.95 5.25 -1.73
C THR A 101 -23.93 4.29 -1.12
N LEU A 102 -24.26 3.01 -0.99
CA LEU A 102 -23.35 1.96 -0.53
C LEU A 102 -22.10 1.87 -1.43
N ARG A 103 -22.28 1.95 -2.76
CA ARG A 103 -21.17 1.91 -3.71
C ARG A 103 -20.15 3.02 -3.47
N VAL A 104 -20.63 4.25 -3.25
CA VAL A 104 -19.76 5.41 -2.96
C VAL A 104 -19.06 5.22 -1.62
N GLU A 105 -19.78 4.79 -0.58
CA GLU A 105 -19.19 4.62 0.75
C GLU A 105 -18.12 3.52 0.79
N VAL A 106 -18.39 2.37 0.15
CA VAL A 106 -17.40 1.29 0.02
C VAL A 106 -16.16 1.77 -0.74
N GLY A 107 -16.35 2.54 -1.82
CA GLY A 107 -15.24 3.14 -2.57
C GLY A 107 -14.41 4.09 -1.72
N ASN A 108 -15.06 4.99 -0.99
CA ASN A 108 -14.39 5.93 -0.09
C ASN A 108 -13.61 5.21 1.01
N ALA A 109 -14.23 4.23 1.67
CA ALA A 109 -13.60 3.47 2.75
C ALA A 109 -12.40 2.63 2.26
N ALA A 110 -12.50 2.05 1.06
CA ALA A 110 -11.39 1.33 0.43
C ALA A 110 -10.23 2.29 0.09
N VAL A 111 -10.53 3.46 -0.50
CA VAL A 111 -9.52 4.47 -0.82
C VAL A 111 -8.84 5.00 0.44
N GLU A 112 -9.60 5.30 1.49
CA GLU A 112 -9.06 5.75 2.77
C GLU A 112 -8.11 4.71 3.39
N SER A 113 -8.50 3.43 3.37
CA SER A 113 -7.66 2.34 3.87
C SER A 113 -6.37 2.18 3.07
N LEU A 114 -6.45 2.32 1.73
CA LEU A 114 -5.26 2.31 0.87
C LEU A 114 -4.33 3.49 1.14
N GLU A 115 -4.84 4.70 1.42
CA GLU A 115 -3.99 5.85 1.77
C GLU A 115 -3.21 5.59 3.07
N ARG A 116 -3.84 5.00 4.09
CA ARG A 116 -3.13 4.63 5.34
C ARG A 116 -2.02 3.61 5.06
N MET A 117 -2.29 2.59 4.25
CA MET A 117 -1.29 1.58 3.86
C MET A 117 -0.14 2.20 3.04
N ARG A 118 -0.44 3.20 2.20
CA ARG A 118 0.58 3.95 1.45
C ARG A 118 1.52 4.70 2.39
N GLU A 119 0.98 5.42 3.37
CA GLU A 119 1.81 6.19 4.32
C GLU A 119 2.72 5.27 5.15
N GLU A 120 2.22 4.13 5.62
CA GLU A 120 3.04 3.15 6.34
C GLU A 120 4.12 2.52 5.43
N SER A 121 3.78 2.19 4.18
CA SER A 121 4.73 1.71 3.18
C SER A 121 5.83 2.73 2.88
N LYS A 122 5.48 4.03 2.79
CA LYS A 122 6.44 5.12 2.58
C LYS A 122 7.43 5.20 3.74
N LYS A 123 6.93 5.23 4.98
CA LYS A 123 7.78 5.24 6.20
C LYS A 123 8.70 4.02 6.26
N ALA A 124 8.19 2.81 6.01
CA ALA A 124 8.97 1.59 6.05
C ALA A 124 10.07 1.57 4.97
N THR A 125 9.74 2.01 3.75
CA THR A 125 10.67 2.05 2.62
C THR A 125 11.79 3.07 2.84
N LEU A 126 11.47 4.25 3.37
CA LEU A 126 12.49 5.26 3.70
C LEU A 126 13.41 4.79 4.82
N LYS A 127 12.87 4.12 5.85
CA LYS A 127 13.68 3.51 6.92
C LYS A 127 14.68 2.50 6.40
N LEU A 128 14.32 1.70 5.38
CA LEU A 128 15.28 0.78 4.74
C LEU A 128 16.48 1.52 4.14
N VAL A 129 16.24 2.62 3.44
CA VAL A 129 17.32 3.45 2.87
C VAL A 129 18.14 4.10 3.99
N ASP A 130 17.50 4.60 5.04
CA ASP A 130 18.16 5.28 6.15
C ASP A 130 19.07 4.33 6.95
N MET A 131 18.70 3.05 7.07
CA MET A 131 19.54 2.03 7.68
C MET A 131 20.83 1.81 6.89
N GLU A 132 20.78 1.79 5.56
CA GLU A 132 21.96 1.63 4.69
C GLU A 132 22.89 2.86 4.74
N CYS A 133 22.34 4.05 5.05
CA CYS A 133 23.14 5.26 5.29
C CYS A 133 23.80 5.28 6.68
N SER A 134 23.15 4.69 7.70
CA SER A 134 23.58 4.80 9.09
C SER A 134 24.77 3.89 9.43
N TYR A 135 24.90 2.74 8.76
CA TYR A 135 26.00 1.81 9.00
C TYR A 135 26.63 1.35 7.68
N LEU A 136 27.94 1.57 7.57
CA LEU A 136 28.71 1.16 6.40
C LEU A 136 29.10 -0.32 6.53
N THR A 137 28.87 -1.09 5.46
CA THR A 137 29.24 -2.52 5.43
C THR A 137 30.76 -2.65 5.30
N VAL A 138 31.43 -2.88 6.43
CA VAL A 138 32.90 -2.99 6.52
C VAL A 138 33.48 -4.18 5.75
N ASP A 139 32.71 -5.25 5.56
CA ASP A 139 33.14 -6.44 4.82
C ASP A 139 33.41 -6.17 3.34
N PHE A 140 32.80 -5.13 2.77
CA PHE A 140 33.12 -4.67 1.44
C PHE A 140 34.56 -4.12 1.37
N PHE A 141 34.93 -3.26 2.33
CA PHE A 141 36.23 -2.61 2.38
C PHE A 141 37.37 -3.59 2.69
N ARG A 142 37.09 -4.69 3.41
CA ARG A 142 38.07 -5.76 3.66
C ARG A 142 38.45 -6.54 2.41
N LYS A 143 37.58 -6.55 1.40
CA LYS A 143 37.76 -7.29 0.13
C LYS A 143 38.30 -6.41 -0.99
N LEU A 144 38.45 -5.11 -0.75
CA LEU A 144 39.11 -4.24 -1.72
C LEU A 144 40.55 -4.71 -1.91
N PRO A 145 41.06 -4.75 -3.14
CA PRO A 145 42.49 -4.92 -3.37
C PRO A 145 43.22 -3.86 -2.55
N GLN A 146 44.00 -4.29 -1.56
CA GLN A 146 45.00 -3.41 -0.98
C GLN A 146 46.06 -3.25 -2.06
N ASP A 147 45.96 -2.18 -2.84
CA ASP A 147 47.13 -1.70 -3.57
C ASP A 147 48.17 -1.41 -2.49
N VAL A 148 49.09 -2.35 -2.30
CA VAL A 148 50.34 -2.13 -1.59
C VAL A 148 51.08 -1.11 -2.41
N GLU A 149 50.74 0.17 -2.25
CA GLU A 149 51.69 1.23 -2.55
C GLU A 149 52.87 0.97 -1.62
N LYS A 150 53.89 0.32 -2.19
CA LYS A 150 55.24 0.26 -1.63
C LYS A 150 55.52 1.63 -1.04
N GLY A 151 55.77 1.63 0.27
CA GLY A 151 55.90 2.84 1.09
C GLY A 151 56.50 4.00 0.31
N GLY A 152 55.70 5.04 0.11
CA GLY A 152 56.15 6.27 -0.53
C GLY A 152 57.32 6.86 0.24
N ASN A 153 58.31 7.36 -0.50
CA ASN A 153 59.46 8.05 0.05
C ASN A 153 58.97 9.20 0.96
N PRO A 154 59.50 9.37 2.19
CA PRO A 154 59.04 10.37 3.17
C PRO A 154 59.28 11.82 2.75
N THR A 155 59.80 12.06 1.55
CA THR A 155 60.12 13.37 0.97
C THR A 155 59.06 13.89 -0.01
N HIS A 156 58.03 13.12 -0.35
CA HIS A 156 56.94 13.64 -1.19
C HIS A 156 56.11 14.65 -0.41
N SER A 157 55.88 15.83 -1.00
CA SER A 157 55.09 16.88 -0.36
C SER A 157 53.71 16.34 0.05
N LEU A 158 53.21 16.79 1.19
CA LEU A 158 51.86 16.46 1.69
C LEU A 158 50.77 16.68 0.62
N PHE A 159 51.04 17.59 -0.33
CA PHE A 159 50.19 17.98 -1.44
C PHE A 159 50.11 16.94 -2.57
N ASP A 160 51.13 16.10 -2.75
CA ASP A 160 51.14 15.03 -3.77
C ASP A 160 50.41 13.75 -3.33
N ARG A 161 50.04 13.61 -2.05
CA ARG A 161 49.23 12.47 -1.59
C ARG A 161 47.82 12.47 -2.19
N TYR A 162 47.27 13.63 -2.55
CA TYR A 162 45.98 13.78 -3.22
C TYR A 162 46.11 13.88 -4.74
N ASN A 163 47.00 13.08 -5.31
CA ASN A 163 47.13 12.96 -6.76
C ASN A 163 45.79 12.53 -7.40
N ASP A 164 45.55 12.98 -8.62
CA ASP A 164 44.31 12.69 -9.35
C ASP A 164 44.04 11.18 -9.50
N SER A 165 45.10 10.37 -9.50
CA SER A 165 45.02 8.91 -9.46
C SER A 165 44.38 8.37 -8.18
N TYR A 166 44.75 8.91 -7.01
CA TYR A 166 44.17 8.55 -5.71
C TYR A 166 42.70 8.96 -5.63
N LEU A 167 42.37 10.19 -6.03
CA LEU A 167 40.99 10.67 -6.02
C LEU A 167 40.08 9.88 -6.98
N ARG A 168 40.61 9.43 -8.14
CA ARG A 168 39.90 8.51 -9.04
C ARG A 168 39.68 7.14 -8.39
N ARG A 169 40.66 6.61 -7.66
CA ARG A 169 40.53 5.34 -6.90
C ARG A 169 39.47 5.46 -5.80
N VAL A 170 39.41 6.59 -5.11
CA VAL A 170 38.37 6.90 -4.12
C VAL A 170 36.99 6.89 -4.78
N GLY A 171 36.81 7.63 -5.89
CA GLY A 171 35.53 7.69 -6.61
C GLY A 171 35.05 6.33 -7.11
N THR A 172 35.94 5.53 -7.70
CA THR A 172 35.61 4.17 -8.18
C THR A 172 35.25 3.22 -7.04
N THR A 173 35.92 3.32 -5.89
CA THR A 173 35.61 2.54 -4.69
C THR A 173 34.23 2.90 -4.12
N VAL A 174 33.95 4.19 -3.99
CA VAL A 174 32.64 4.69 -3.51
C VAL A 174 31.53 4.24 -4.47
N LEU A 175 31.75 4.36 -5.78
CA LEU A 175 30.78 3.90 -6.78
C LEU A 175 30.51 2.40 -6.68
N ALA A 176 31.54 1.58 -6.49
CA ALA A 176 31.39 0.14 -6.31
C ALA A 176 30.59 -0.20 -5.04
N TYR A 177 30.83 0.51 -3.93
CA TYR A 177 30.04 0.37 -2.71
C TYR A 177 28.57 0.76 -2.93
N VAL A 178 28.31 1.91 -3.53
CA VAL A 178 26.95 2.40 -3.82
C VAL A 178 26.21 1.42 -4.74
N ASN A 179 26.88 0.83 -5.73
CA ASN A 179 26.27 -0.19 -6.60
C ASN A 179 25.89 -1.46 -5.82
N MET A 180 26.71 -1.89 -4.87
CA MET A 180 26.38 -3.00 -3.98
C MET A 180 25.13 -2.69 -3.12
N VAL A 181 25.07 -1.51 -2.51
CA VAL A 181 23.90 -1.07 -1.72
C VAL A 181 22.66 -0.99 -2.60
N CYS A 182 22.77 -0.41 -3.81
CA CYS A 182 21.68 -0.37 -4.79
C CYS A 182 21.16 -1.78 -5.13
N ALA A 183 22.05 -2.77 -5.26
CA ALA A 183 21.65 -4.14 -5.53
C ALA A 183 20.88 -4.78 -4.35
N SER A 184 21.26 -4.47 -3.11
CA SER A 184 20.51 -4.86 -1.91
C SER A 184 19.12 -4.21 -1.89
N LEU A 185 19.08 -2.87 -2.02
CA LEU A 185 17.85 -2.08 -1.98
C LEU A 185 16.87 -2.44 -3.10
N ARG A 186 17.35 -2.82 -4.28
CA ARG A 186 16.52 -3.31 -5.39
C ARG A 186 15.70 -4.56 -5.00
N ASN A 187 16.19 -5.36 -4.06
CA ASN A 187 15.50 -6.56 -3.58
C ASN A 187 14.64 -6.30 -2.34
N SER A 188 15.06 -5.40 -1.44
CA SER A 188 14.35 -5.14 -0.18
C SER A 188 13.18 -4.16 -0.34
N ILE A 189 13.32 -3.13 -1.18
CA ILE A 189 12.28 -2.11 -1.40
C ILE A 189 10.98 -2.74 -1.93
N PRO A 190 10.97 -3.55 -3.02
CA PRO A 190 9.74 -4.15 -3.51
C PRO A 190 9.07 -5.08 -2.48
N LYS A 191 9.87 -5.81 -1.68
CA LYS A 191 9.34 -6.69 -0.62
C LYS A 191 8.62 -5.88 0.46
N SER A 192 9.19 -4.75 0.87
CA SER A 192 8.57 -3.82 1.82
C SER A 192 7.24 -3.29 1.29
N ILE A 193 7.22 -2.81 0.04
CA ILE A 193 6.02 -2.25 -0.59
C ILE A 193 4.91 -3.31 -0.69
N VAL A 194 5.24 -4.51 -1.17
CA VAL A 194 4.27 -5.61 -1.26
C VAL A 194 3.76 -6.02 0.11
N TYR A 195 4.62 -6.03 1.13
CA TYR A 195 4.22 -6.37 2.49
C TYR A 195 3.25 -5.36 3.09
N CYS A 196 3.56 -4.07 3.00
CA CYS A 196 2.79 -3.00 3.62
C CYS A 196 1.54 -2.60 2.83
N GLN A 197 1.54 -2.73 1.51
CA GLN A 197 0.40 -2.37 0.67
C GLN A 197 -0.38 -3.59 0.18
N VAL A 198 0.22 -4.41 -0.67
CA VAL A 198 -0.52 -5.47 -1.38
C VAL A 198 -1.03 -6.56 -0.44
N ARG A 199 -0.15 -7.05 0.45
CA ARG A 199 -0.52 -8.09 1.42
C ARG A 199 -1.51 -7.57 2.45
N GLU A 200 -1.32 -6.33 2.89
CA GLU A 200 -2.19 -5.69 3.88
C GLU A 200 -3.56 -5.38 3.27
N ALA A 201 -3.62 -4.80 2.08
CA ALA A 201 -4.87 -4.60 1.34
C ALA A 201 -5.63 -5.91 1.15
N LYS A 202 -4.96 -7.01 0.81
CA LYS A 202 -5.64 -8.32 0.71
C LYS A 202 -6.25 -8.78 2.04
N ARG A 203 -5.68 -8.41 3.19
CA ARG A 203 -6.10 -8.90 4.50
C ARG A 203 -7.15 -8.02 5.15
N SER A 204 -7.01 -6.69 5.04
CA SER A 204 -7.71 -5.75 5.91
C SER A 204 -8.33 -4.55 5.18
N LEU A 205 -8.46 -4.58 3.85
CA LEU A 205 -8.97 -3.44 3.05
C LEU A 205 -10.31 -2.87 3.55
N LEU A 206 -11.24 -3.74 3.96
CA LEU A 206 -12.58 -3.35 4.40
C LEU A 206 -12.84 -3.66 5.88
N ASP A 207 -11.83 -4.06 6.66
CA ASP A 207 -12.03 -4.43 8.06
C ASP A 207 -12.56 -3.26 8.89
N HIS A 208 -12.02 -2.06 8.67
CA HIS A 208 -12.52 -0.84 9.31
C HIS A 208 -13.97 -0.54 8.89
N PHE A 209 -14.27 -0.67 7.60
CA PHE A 209 -15.61 -0.46 7.06
C PHE A 209 -16.62 -1.46 7.67
N PHE A 210 -16.29 -2.75 7.71
CA PHE A 210 -17.15 -3.77 8.32
C PHE A 210 -17.30 -3.59 9.82
N THR A 211 -16.24 -3.15 10.52
CA THR A 211 -16.33 -2.81 11.93
C THR A 211 -17.30 -1.64 12.16
N ASP A 212 -17.26 -0.63 11.30
CA ASP A 212 -18.15 0.53 11.39
C ASP A 212 -19.59 0.19 10.96
N LEU A 213 -19.78 -0.72 10.00
CA LEU A 213 -21.09 -1.29 9.68
C LEU A 213 -21.63 -2.15 10.83
N GLY A 214 -20.81 -2.98 11.48
CA GLY A 214 -21.24 -3.82 12.60
C GLY A 214 -21.72 -3.01 13.80
N LYS A 215 -21.08 -1.86 14.07
CA LYS A 215 -21.57 -0.87 15.05
C LYS A 215 -22.96 -0.30 14.68
N ARG A 216 -23.31 -0.28 13.39
CA ARG A 216 -24.62 0.16 12.88
C ARG A 216 -25.65 -0.98 12.87
N GLU A 217 -25.25 -2.23 12.66
CA GLU A 217 -26.14 -3.41 12.49
C GLU A 217 -26.59 -4.07 13.81
N GLN A 218 -25.75 -4.15 14.86
CA GLN A 218 -26.12 -4.75 16.16
C GLN A 218 -27.35 -4.09 16.84
N LEU A 219 -27.86 -3.00 16.27
CA LEU A 219 -29.03 -2.25 16.71
C LEU A 219 -30.33 -2.61 15.96
N VAL A 220 -30.27 -3.39 14.87
CA VAL A 220 -31.44 -3.79 14.07
C VAL A 220 -32.05 -5.12 14.57
N TYR A 221 -31.22 -6.10 14.95
CA TYR A 221 -31.70 -7.41 15.44
C TYR A 221 -32.46 -7.35 16.77
N LEU A 222 -32.26 -6.31 17.60
CA LEU A 222 -33.07 -6.08 18.82
C LEU A 222 -34.50 -5.61 18.52
N LYS A 223 -34.90 -5.48 17.25
CA LYS A 223 -36.23 -5.04 16.82
C LYS A 223 -37.09 -6.16 16.23
N TYR A 224 -36.51 -7.32 15.91
CA TYR A 224 -37.22 -8.49 15.36
C TYR A 224 -37.00 -9.71 16.25
N GLU A 225 -37.80 -9.83 17.30
CA GLU A 225 -37.98 -11.09 18.02
C GLU A 225 -39.34 -11.65 17.59
N PRO A 226 -39.38 -12.55 16.58
CA PRO A 226 -40.61 -13.28 16.28
C PRO A 226 -40.93 -14.22 17.45
N PRO A 227 -42.20 -14.31 17.88
CA PRO A 227 -42.60 -15.37 18.78
C PRO A 227 -42.47 -16.70 18.02
N GLU A 228 -41.58 -17.57 18.52
CA GLU A 228 -41.38 -18.95 18.08
C GLU A 228 -40.76 -19.16 16.69
N PHE A 229 -39.43 -19.24 16.60
CA PHE A 229 -38.75 -20.23 15.75
C PHE A 229 -37.31 -20.45 16.25
N HIS A 230 -36.97 -21.71 16.55
CA HIS A 230 -35.65 -22.16 16.97
C HIS A 230 -34.58 -21.81 15.92
N LEU A 231 -33.66 -20.89 16.25
CA LEU A 231 -32.43 -20.69 15.48
C LEU A 231 -31.38 -21.72 15.91
N TYR A 232 -31.16 -22.72 15.06
CA TYR A 232 -29.84 -23.30 14.92
C TYR A 232 -28.97 -22.33 14.10
N TYR A 233 -28.07 -21.61 14.78
CA TYR A 233 -26.94 -20.95 14.12
C TYR A 233 -25.66 -21.48 14.74
N MET A 234 -24.99 -22.35 13.99
CA MET A 234 -23.57 -22.61 14.19
C MET A 234 -22.76 -21.56 13.41
N ASN A 235 -21.72 -21.11 14.10
CA ASN A 235 -20.48 -20.50 13.62
C ASN A 235 -20.43 -18.97 13.46
N SER A 236 -19.89 -18.39 14.54
CA SER A 236 -18.80 -17.41 14.54
C SER A 236 -19.16 -15.94 14.66
N CYS A 237 -20.02 -15.58 15.61
CA CYS A 237 -19.82 -14.35 16.37
C CYS A 237 -20.58 -14.44 17.71
N SER A 238 -19.83 -14.62 18.79
CA SER A 238 -20.35 -14.88 20.12
C SER A 238 -21.13 -13.71 20.71
N VAL A 239 -22.27 -14.09 21.28
CA VAL A 239 -23.18 -13.35 22.14
C VAL A 239 -22.48 -12.86 23.41
N PHE A 240 -22.69 -11.60 23.78
CA PHE A 240 -22.55 -11.13 25.16
C PHE A 240 -23.83 -10.36 25.54
N TYR A 241 -24.62 -10.94 26.45
CA TYR A 241 -25.66 -10.23 27.20
C TYR A 241 -24.99 -9.55 28.41
N ASP A 242 -25.12 -8.22 28.52
CA ASP A 242 -25.03 -7.57 29.84
C ASP A 242 -26.38 -6.91 30.15
N LYS A 243 -26.99 -7.39 31.22
CA LYS A 243 -28.28 -6.97 31.75
C LYS A 243 -28.00 -5.84 32.75
N LYS A 244 -27.99 -4.59 32.28
CA LYS A 244 -28.01 -3.42 33.16
C LYS A 244 -29.21 -2.52 32.91
N VAL A 245 -30.15 -2.63 33.85
CA VAL A 245 -31.28 -1.73 34.08
C VAL A 245 -30.75 -0.41 34.63
N HIS A 246 -31.15 0.71 34.04
CA HIS A 246 -31.55 2.01 34.63
C HIS A 246 -31.18 3.20 33.74
N GLY A 247 -32.19 4.03 33.45
CA GLY A 247 -32.04 5.44 33.05
C GLY A 247 -31.62 5.72 31.60
N ASN A 248 -32.20 6.79 31.04
CA ASN A 248 -31.68 7.65 29.95
C ASN A 248 -32.38 7.54 28.58
N HIS A 249 -33.34 8.44 28.39
CA HIS A 249 -34.00 8.81 27.14
C HIS A 249 -33.01 9.11 25.99
N LEU A 250 -31.84 9.69 26.29
CA LEU A 250 -30.79 9.98 25.28
C LEU A 250 -30.24 8.74 24.55
N LYS A 251 -30.26 7.56 25.18
CA LYS A 251 -29.73 6.33 24.58
C LYS A 251 -30.63 5.81 23.44
N TRP A 252 -31.91 6.18 23.42
CA TRP A 252 -32.87 5.76 22.41
C TRP A 252 -32.79 6.61 21.13
N ASP A 253 -32.55 7.91 21.25
CA ASP A 253 -32.41 8.80 20.09
C ASP A 253 -31.15 8.48 19.27
N PHE A 254 -30.03 8.21 19.93
CA PHE A 254 -28.79 7.79 19.28
C PHE A 254 -28.94 6.46 18.50
N ARG A 255 -29.72 5.50 19.05
CA ARG A 255 -30.00 4.20 18.41
C ARG A 255 -30.93 4.30 17.20
N ARG A 256 -31.88 5.25 17.21
CA ARG A 256 -32.79 5.53 16.08
C ARG A 256 -32.04 6.14 14.89
N GLU A 257 -31.03 6.97 15.16
CA GLU A 257 -30.28 7.65 14.11
C GLU A 257 -29.35 6.70 13.33
N LEU A 258 -28.71 5.74 14.00
CA LEU A 258 -27.82 4.76 13.36
C LEU A 258 -28.57 3.79 12.42
N GLY A 259 -29.77 3.33 12.80
CA GLY A 259 -30.60 2.51 11.92
C GLY A 259 -31.09 3.26 10.67
N LYS A 260 -31.34 4.57 10.77
CA LYS A 260 -31.62 5.42 9.60
C LYS A 260 -30.40 5.57 8.70
N GLN A 261 -29.19 5.63 9.26
CA GLN A 261 -27.96 5.72 8.47
C GLN A 261 -27.71 4.45 7.66
N LEU A 262 -27.95 3.26 8.22
CA LEU A 262 -27.87 2.01 7.46
C LEU A 262 -28.96 1.92 6.38
N GLY A 263 -30.18 2.37 6.69
CA GLY A 263 -31.26 2.50 5.71
C GLY A 263 -30.87 3.39 4.52
N LYS A 264 -30.34 4.60 4.80
CA LYS A 264 -29.85 5.54 3.78
C LYS A 264 -28.74 4.97 2.90
N LEU A 265 -27.89 4.11 3.49
CA LEU A 265 -26.80 3.45 2.78
C LEU A 265 -27.33 2.42 1.75
N LEU A 266 -28.46 1.79 2.07
CA LEU A 266 -29.15 0.78 1.27
C LEU A 266 -30.31 1.35 0.45
N ASP A 267 -30.33 2.66 0.21
CA ASP A 267 -31.32 3.29 -0.67
C ASP A 267 -31.14 2.75 -2.09
N GLU A 268 -32.16 2.07 -2.61
CA GLU A 268 -32.19 1.55 -3.99
C GLU A 268 -32.29 2.68 -5.01
N ASP A 269 -31.68 2.51 -6.18
CA ASP A 269 -31.85 3.42 -7.31
C ASP A 269 -33.36 3.64 -7.62
N PRO A 270 -33.84 4.90 -7.66
CA PRO A 270 -35.25 5.21 -7.91
C PRO A 270 -35.76 4.62 -9.23
N ALA A 271 -34.92 4.49 -10.27
CA ALA A 271 -35.31 3.87 -11.53
C ALA A 271 -35.52 2.36 -11.39
N ILE A 272 -34.72 1.68 -10.56
CA ILE A 272 -34.90 0.26 -10.26
C ILE A 272 -36.15 0.07 -9.40
N MET A 273 -36.34 0.92 -8.40
CA MET A 273 -37.53 0.92 -7.55
C MET A 273 -38.81 1.11 -8.39
N GLU A 274 -38.84 2.11 -9.27
CA GLU A 274 -39.97 2.36 -10.16
C GLU A 274 -40.26 1.16 -11.07
N ARG A 275 -39.22 0.59 -11.70
CA ARG A 275 -39.37 -0.64 -12.51
C ARG A 275 -39.93 -1.81 -11.71
N ARG A 276 -39.46 -2.03 -10.47
CA ARG A 276 -40.01 -3.08 -9.58
C ARG A 276 -41.47 -2.82 -9.25
N THR A 277 -41.86 -1.58 -8.96
CA THR A 277 -43.26 -1.24 -8.69
C THR A 277 -44.16 -1.42 -9.91
N ALA A 278 -43.69 -1.08 -11.12
CA ALA A 278 -44.43 -1.27 -12.35
C ALA A 278 -44.63 -2.76 -12.67
N LEU A 279 -43.59 -3.59 -12.49
CA LEU A 279 -43.67 -5.04 -12.65
C LEU A 279 -44.62 -5.68 -11.62
N ALA A 280 -44.56 -5.24 -10.36
CA ALA A 280 -45.45 -5.70 -9.31
C ALA A 280 -46.92 -5.40 -9.63
N LYS A 281 -47.22 -4.17 -10.08
CA LYS A 281 -48.58 -3.79 -10.55
C LYS A 281 -49.04 -4.67 -11.71
N ARG A 282 -48.17 -4.91 -12.69
CA ARG A 282 -48.51 -5.76 -13.84
C ARG A 282 -48.76 -7.21 -13.43
N LEU A 283 -47.98 -7.73 -12.49
CA LEU A 283 -48.15 -9.07 -11.94
C LEU A 283 -49.49 -9.20 -11.19
N GLU A 284 -49.88 -8.17 -10.46
CA GLU A 284 -51.18 -8.13 -9.77
C GLU A 284 -52.35 -8.15 -10.77
N LEU A 285 -52.24 -7.39 -11.87
CA LEU A 285 -53.23 -7.45 -12.96
C LEU A 285 -53.33 -8.85 -13.57
N TYR A 286 -52.20 -9.53 -13.79
CA TYR A 286 -52.22 -10.90 -14.29
C TYR A 286 -52.81 -11.89 -13.29
N ARG A 287 -52.56 -11.72 -11.99
CA ARG A 287 -53.19 -12.54 -10.94
C ARG A 287 -54.71 -12.34 -10.88
N SER A 288 -55.17 -11.09 -10.99
CA SER A 288 -56.59 -10.78 -11.04
C SER A 288 -57.25 -11.42 -12.27
N ALA A 289 -56.66 -11.24 -13.45
CA ALA A 289 -57.17 -11.83 -14.69
C ALA A 289 -57.19 -13.37 -14.62
N GLN A 290 -56.18 -13.99 -14.00
CA GLN A 290 -56.15 -15.43 -13.79
C GLN A 290 -57.28 -15.89 -12.85
N ALA A 291 -57.51 -15.17 -11.74
CA ALA A 291 -58.60 -15.47 -10.82
C ALA A 291 -59.98 -15.35 -11.49
N GLU A 292 -60.17 -14.37 -12.37
CA GLU A 292 -61.38 -14.23 -13.18
C GLU A 292 -61.58 -15.42 -14.13
N ILE A 293 -60.54 -15.81 -14.87
CA ILE A 293 -60.58 -16.98 -15.77
C ILE A 293 -60.91 -18.25 -14.98
N ASP A 294 -60.24 -18.47 -13.85
CA ASP A 294 -60.50 -19.62 -13.00
C ASP A 294 -61.95 -19.62 -12.49
N SER A 295 -62.47 -18.47 -12.04
CA SER A 295 -63.87 -18.38 -11.57
C SER A 295 -64.90 -18.79 -12.63
N VAL A 296 -64.69 -18.44 -13.90
CA VAL A 296 -65.57 -18.81 -15.02
C VAL A 296 -65.40 -20.29 -15.40
N ALA A 297 -64.17 -20.79 -15.37
CA ALA A 297 -63.87 -22.20 -15.67
C ALA A 297 -64.52 -23.16 -14.66
N TRP A 298 -64.60 -22.77 -13.38
CA TRP A 298 -65.24 -23.55 -12.33
C TRP A 298 -66.76 -23.36 -12.23
N ALA A 299 -67.33 -22.28 -12.79
CA ALA A 299 -68.78 -22.06 -12.83
C ALA A 299 -69.53 -22.89 -13.90
N ASN A 300 -68.80 -23.43 -14.89
CA ASN A 300 -69.37 -24.23 -16.00
C ASN A 300 -69.18 -25.75 -15.82
N LYS A 301 -68.93 -26.22 -14.60
CA LYS A 301 -68.93 -27.63 -14.19
C LYS A 301 -70.06 -27.89 -13.21
#